data_AF-E4Z4W0-F1
#
_entry.id   AF-E4Z4W0-F1
#
_cell.length_a   1.000
_cell.length_b   1.000
_cell.length_c   1.000
_cell.angle_alpha   90.00
_cell.angle_beta   90.00
_cell.angle_gamma   90.00
#
_symmetry.space_group_name_H-M   'P 1'
#
loop_
_entity.id
_entity.type
_entity.pdbx_description
1 polymer ?
#
loop_
_entity_poly.entity_id
_entity_poly.type
_entity_poly.pdbx_seq_one_letter_code
_entity_poly.pdbx_strand_id
1 'polypeptide(L)'
;MLPEFCLLSALTLSSDKREVLRDEINEWMKLFLPKLERESTRSEKCRLIASVERHEFGDDWYAREWQFCQFVGKYLIIFDNERRELGQLKITSFQKQILRRNPTLENVFLGRSEIKEENGFWKLNDELEKKKISEGGEALIILEKFGNFEAAIRIHIFDAFLFTSKFGVNELKWKTHLISDFEKAENKNRDDKAVVPIHENIVKNFANVELYQIGDENEEDCLGWMTILEKCDRNIRTELKNESLDLEERKKIAIELDEGFDYLNKVGISHHDRKLENFLMLGGVTKICDFGLVEEKTGRRSYRQMGY
;
A
#
# COMPACT_ATOMS: atom_id res chain seq x y z
N MET A 1 0.18 -25.01 -11.08
CA MET A 1 -0.21 -23.59 -10.95
C MET A 1 -1.72 -23.55 -11.09
N LEU A 2 -2.38 -23.07 -10.04
CA LEU A 2 -3.44 -23.84 -9.36
C LEU A 2 -4.86 -23.26 -9.61
N PRO A 3 -5.89 -24.08 -9.94
CA PRO A 3 -7.30 -23.69 -10.10
C PRO A 3 -7.86 -22.79 -8.98
N GLU A 4 -7.22 -22.82 -7.81
CA GLU A 4 -7.56 -22.17 -6.56
C GLU A 4 -7.52 -20.64 -6.67
N PHE A 5 -6.66 -20.06 -7.53
CA PHE A 5 -6.62 -18.60 -7.73
C PHE A 5 -7.90 -18.03 -8.35
N CYS A 6 -8.72 -18.84 -9.03
CA CYS A 6 -10.05 -18.41 -9.47
C CYS A 6 -10.94 -18.00 -8.27
N LEU A 7 -10.64 -18.51 -7.07
CA LEU A 7 -11.35 -18.19 -5.83
C LEU A 7 -11.02 -16.80 -5.28
N LEU A 8 -9.94 -16.12 -5.73
CA LEU A 8 -9.62 -14.74 -5.32
C LEU A 8 -10.77 -13.76 -5.55
N SER A 9 -11.57 -14.01 -6.59
CA SER A 9 -12.71 -13.17 -6.93
C SER A 9 -13.93 -13.35 -6.01
N ALA A 10 -13.96 -14.43 -5.23
CA ALA A 10 -15.09 -14.79 -4.37
C ALA A 10 -15.11 -13.93 -3.10
N LEU A 11 -16.24 -13.28 -2.85
CA LEU A 11 -16.44 -12.47 -1.63
C LEU A 11 -16.63 -13.32 -0.38
N THR A 12 -17.03 -14.59 -0.52
CA THR A 12 -17.28 -15.50 0.59
C THR A 12 -16.63 -16.84 0.31
N LEU A 13 -15.75 -17.28 1.22
CA LEU A 13 -15.05 -18.57 1.17
C LEU A 13 -15.13 -19.23 2.55
N SER A 14 -15.14 -20.56 2.59
CA SER A 14 -14.96 -21.31 3.85
C SER A 14 -13.54 -21.14 4.38
N SER A 15 -13.35 -21.33 5.69
CA SER A 15 -12.03 -21.21 6.34
C SER A 15 -10.96 -22.04 5.62
N ASP A 16 -11.25 -23.31 5.32
CA ASP A 16 -10.30 -24.20 4.63
C ASP A 16 -9.88 -23.67 3.26
N LYS A 17 -10.81 -23.09 2.49
CA LYS A 17 -10.51 -22.51 1.18
C LYS A 17 -9.67 -21.24 1.28
N ARG A 18 -9.88 -20.44 2.33
CA ARG A 18 -9.07 -19.24 2.60
C ARG A 18 -7.64 -19.63 2.94
N GLU A 19 -7.44 -20.64 3.79
CA GLU A 19 -6.11 -21.14 4.15
C GLU A 19 -5.36 -21.67 2.92
N VAL A 20 -6.00 -22.52 2.12
CA VAL A 20 -5.40 -22.99 0.85
C VAL A 20 -5.00 -21.82 -0.04
N LEU A 21 -5.86 -20.80 -0.19
CA LEU A 21 -5.54 -19.65 -1.03
C LEU A 21 -4.40 -18.79 -0.48
N ARG A 22 -4.28 -18.66 0.85
CA ARG A 22 -3.12 -18.01 1.48
C ARG A 22 -1.84 -18.79 1.24
N ASP A 23 -1.86 -20.11 1.35
CA ASP A 23 -0.70 -20.95 1.06
C ASP A 23 -0.24 -20.79 -0.39
N GLU A 24 -1.18 -20.79 -1.34
CA GLU A 24 -0.90 -20.52 -2.75
C GLU A 24 -0.26 -19.14 -3.00
N ILE A 25 -0.79 -18.08 -2.37
CA ILE A 25 -0.20 -16.74 -2.45
C ILE A 25 1.18 -16.73 -1.80
N ASN A 26 1.37 -17.40 -0.68
CA ASN A 26 2.66 -17.48 0.01
C ASN A 26 3.72 -18.20 -0.84
N GLU A 27 3.36 -19.29 -1.51
CA GLU A 27 4.26 -19.96 -2.45
C GLU A 27 4.58 -19.09 -3.66
N TRP A 28 3.58 -18.37 -4.21
CA TRP A 28 3.83 -17.39 -5.25
C TRP A 28 4.78 -16.27 -4.79
N MET A 29 4.59 -15.72 -3.60
CA MET A 29 5.45 -14.67 -3.02
C MET A 29 6.91 -15.12 -2.92
N LYS A 30 7.17 -16.37 -2.49
CA LYS A 30 8.53 -16.95 -2.44
C LYS A 30 9.22 -16.95 -3.79
N LEU A 31 8.48 -17.21 -4.87
CA LEU A 31 9.00 -17.24 -6.23
C LEU A 31 9.06 -15.86 -6.89
N PHE A 32 8.15 -14.97 -6.52
CA PHE A 32 7.97 -13.68 -7.14
C PHE A 32 8.89 -12.61 -6.56
N LEU A 33 8.98 -12.48 -5.23
CA LEU A 33 9.79 -11.46 -4.58
C LEU A 33 11.26 -11.45 -5.05
N PRO A 34 11.95 -12.59 -5.26
CA PRO A 34 13.34 -12.58 -5.72
C PRO A 34 13.54 -11.99 -7.11
N LYS A 35 12.46 -11.80 -7.89
CA LYS A 35 12.52 -11.16 -9.21
C LYS A 35 12.52 -9.63 -9.13
N LEU A 36 12.17 -9.06 -7.96
CA LEU A 36 12.12 -7.62 -7.76
C LEU A 36 13.50 -7.10 -7.36
N GLU A 37 14.00 -6.15 -8.14
CA GLU A 37 15.24 -5.43 -7.84
C GLU A 37 15.02 -3.93 -8.05
N ARG A 38 15.58 -3.13 -7.14
CA ARG A 38 15.52 -1.67 -7.20
C ARG A 38 16.84 -1.04 -6.78
N GLU A 39 17.09 0.16 -7.29
CA GLU A 39 18.08 1.06 -6.71
C GLU A 39 17.41 2.07 -5.76
N SER A 40 18.18 2.62 -4.82
CA SER A 40 17.74 3.73 -3.99
C SER A 40 18.86 4.73 -3.82
N THR A 41 18.52 6.01 -3.93
CA THR A 41 19.43 7.14 -3.68
C THR A 41 19.35 7.63 -2.23
N ARG A 42 18.39 7.12 -1.45
CA ARG A 42 18.22 7.48 -0.03
C ARG A 42 19.33 6.86 0.83
N SER A 43 19.64 7.51 1.94
CA SER A 43 20.62 7.03 2.92
C SER A 43 19.95 6.35 4.11
N GLU A 44 20.71 5.65 4.95
CA GLU A 44 20.20 5.11 6.23
C GLU A 44 19.59 6.20 7.12
N LYS A 45 20.11 7.44 7.06
CA LYS A 45 19.49 8.59 7.73
C LYS A 45 18.10 8.88 7.18
N CYS A 46 17.93 8.92 5.86
CA CYS A 46 16.62 9.10 5.23
C CYS A 46 15.65 7.98 5.63
N ARG A 47 16.15 6.74 5.62
CA ARG A 47 15.40 5.53 6.00
C ARG A 47 14.90 5.60 7.44
N LEU A 48 15.76 6.00 8.39
CA LEU A 48 15.41 6.14 9.79
C LEU A 48 14.35 7.22 10.00
N ILE A 49 14.49 8.39 9.37
CA ILE A 49 13.50 9.47 9.48
C ILE A 49 12.17 9.04 8.84
N ALA A 50 12.20 8.40 7.67
CA ALA A 50 10.99 7.89 7.01
C ALA A 50 10.27 6.80 7.83
N SER A 51 10.99 6.02 8.66
CA SER A 51 10.34 5.08 9.59
C SER A 51 9.52 5.78 10.68
N VAL A 52 9.77 7.06 10.96
CA VAL A 52 8.96 7.85 11.89
C VAL A 52 7.61 8.23 11.26
N GLU A 53 7.58 8.49 9.94
CA GLU A 53 6.33 8.75 9.20
C GLU A 53 5.34 7.58 9.25
N ARG A 54 5.88 6.35 9.34
CA ARG A 54 5.08 5.12 9.40
C ARG A 54 4.75 4.70 10.83
N HIS A 55 5.25 5.43 11.81
CA HIS A 55 5.02 5.12 13.21
C HIS A 55 3.59 5.50 13.59
N GLU A 56 2.96 4.72 14.46
CA GLU A 56 1.64 5.05 15.00
C GLU A 56 1.80 6.03 16.17
N PHE A 57 1.33 7.26 16.00
CA PHE A 57 1.54 8.34 16.97
C PHE A 57 0.53 8.34 18.13
N GLY A 58 -0.56 7.57 18.03
CA GLY A 58 -1.69 7.55 18.97
C GLY A 58 -2.56 8.81 18.93
N ASP A 59 -1.96 9.99 18.81
CA ASP A 59 -2.63 11.26 18.55
C ASP A 59 -2.25 11.80 17.16
N ASP A 60 -3.24 11.98 16.29
CA ASP A 60 -3.08 12.51 14.93
C ASP A 60 -2.43 13.90 14.91
N TRP A 61 -2.58 14.67 16.00
CA TRP A 61 -1.91 15.96 16.16
C TRP A 61 -0.39 15.82 16.11
N TYR A 62 0.16 14.77 16.72
CA TYR A 62 1.61 14.53 16.70
C TYR A 62 2.09 14.17 15.30
N ALA A 63 1.36 13.33 14.56
CA ALA A 63 1.69 12.97 13.17
C ALA A 63 1.70 14.19 12.24
N ARG A 64 0.82 15.17 12.52
CA ARG A 64 0.75 16.43 11.77
C ARG A 64 1.89 17.40 12.12
N GLU A 65 2.16 17.61 13.40
CA GLU A 65 3.01 18.72 13.85
C GLU A 65 4.50 18.38 13.95
N TRP A 66 4.87 17.10 14.02
CA TRP A 66 6.28 16.74 14.19
C TRP A 66 7.13 17.18 12.99
N GLN A 67 8.26 17.82 13.29
CA GLN A 67 9.25 18.30 12.32
C GLN A 67 10.65 17.78 12.60
N PHE A 68 10.94 17.43 13.85
CA PHE A 68 12.21 16.84 14.23
C PHE A 68 12.01 15.63 15.12
N CYS A 69 13.03 14.76 15.16
CA CYS A 69 13.06 13.63 16.04
C CYS A 69 14.47 13.37 16.60
N GLN A 70 14.53 12.67 17.72
CA GLN A 70 15.76 12.20 18.33
C GLN A 70 15.56 10.80 18.90
N PHE A 71 16.51 9.91 18.66
CA PHE A 71 16.50 8.55 19.18
C PHE A 71 17.41 8.47 20.40
N VAL A 72 16.84 8.20 21.57
CA VAL A 72 17.55 8.16 22.86
C VAL A 72 17.28 6.83 23.55
N GLY A 73 18.28 5.94 23.52
CA GLY A 73 18.17 4.60 24.07
C GLY A 73 17.04 3.78 23.43
N LYS A 74 15.95 3.54 24.16
CA LYS A 74 14.80 2.76 23.67
C LYS A 74 13.61 3.63 23.23
N TYR A 75 13.80 4.93 23.11
CA TYR A 75 12.74 5.88 22.85
C TYR A 75 13.04 6.80 21.67
N LEU A 76 11.97 7.19 21.01
CA LEU A 76 11.89 8.20 19.97
C LEU A 76 11.23 9.42 20.61
N ILE A 77 11.90 10.57 20.57
CA ILE A 77 11.35 11.84 21.02
C ILE A 77 11.07 12.66 19.77
N ILE A 78 9.87 13.22 19.67
CA ILE A 78 9.43 14.06 18.54
C ILE A 78 9.22 15.50 18.97
N PHE A 79 9.49 16.42 18.06
CA PHE A 79 9.46 17.86 18.32
C PHE A 79 8.75 18.61 17.19
N ASP A 80 8.12 19.73 17.52
CA ASP A 80 7.50 20.64 16.56
C ASP A 80 8.54 21.51 15.83
N ASN A 81 8.06 22.41 14.97
CA ASN A 81 8.90 23.37 14.24
C ASN A 81 9.69 24.34 15.15
N GLU A 82 9.20 24.63 16.35
CA GLU A 82 9.86 25.43 17.38
C GLU A 82 10.82 24.60 18.25
N ARG A 83 10.96 23.31 17.96
CA ARG A 83 11.76 22.33 18.71
C ARG A 83 11.25 22.09 20.13
N ARG A 84 9.96 22.33 20.38
CA ARG A 84 9.31 21.94 21.63
C ARG A 84 8.97 20.45 21.55
N GLU A 85 9.21 19.74 22.64
CA GLU A 85 8.88 18.32 22.73
C GLU A 85 7.37 18.13 22.62
N LEU A 86 6.95 17.31 21.65
CA LEU A 86 5.55 16.95 21.46
C LEU A 86 5.22 15.67 22.24
N GLY A 87 6.14 14.71 22.26
CA GLY A 87 5.96 13.45 22.95
C GLY A 87 7.10 12.45 22.77
N GLN A 88 6.94 11.33 23.46
CA GLN A 88 7.90 10.23 23.49
C GLN A 88 7.22 8.91 23.13
N LEU A 89 7.82 8.18 22.21
CA LEU A 89 7.33 6.90 21.68
C LEU A 89 8.40 5.82 21.87
N LYS A 90 7.99 4.56 21.88
CA LYS A 90 8.93 3.43 21.92
C LYS A 90 9.44 3.15 20.50
N ILE A 91 10.75 3.02 20.32
CA ILE A 91 11.29 2.72 18.98
C ILE A 91 10.95 1.29 18.56
N THR A 92 10.62 1.11 17.28
CA THR A 92 10.28 -0.20 16.70
C THR A 92 11.50 -1.11 16.63
N SER A 93 11.29 -2.41 16.44
CA SER A 93 12.38 -3.36 16.19
C SER A 93 13.20 -2.97 14.96
N PHE A 94 12.55 -2.46 13.92
CA PHE A 94 13.20 -2.00 12.70
C PHE A 94 14.10 -0.77 12.94
N GLN A 95 13.60 0.25 13.66
CA GLN A 95 14.39 1.42 14.03
C GLN A 95 15.63 1.06 14.85
N LYS A 96 15.51 0.11 15.79
CA LYS A 96 16.67 -0.43 16.53
C LYS A 96 17.70 -1.06 15.60
N GLN A 97 17.26 -1.79 14.58
CA GLN A 97 18.15 -2.41 13.62
C GLN A 97 18.93 -1.37 12.82
N ILE A 98 18.27 -0.31 12.34
CA ILE A 98 18.93 0.80 11.63
C ILE A 98 19.96 1.48 12.52
N LEU A 99 19.61 1.81 13.76
CA LEU A 99 20.53 2.45 14.72
C LEU A 99 21.73 1.55 15.07
N ARG A 100 21.55 0.23 15.18
CA ARG A 100 22.67 -0.71 15.37
C ARG A 100 23.63 -0.73 14.19
N ARG A 101 23.10 -0.64 12.95
CA ARG A 101 23.91 -0.59 11.73
C ARG A 101 24.63 0.75 11.58
N ASN A 102 24.04 1.83 12.07
CA ASN A 102 24.63 3.15 12.05
C ASN A 102 24.44 3.92 13.38
N PRO A 103 25.29 3.65 14.40
CA PRO A 103 25.18 4.28 15.72
C PRO A 103 25.37 5.80 15.71
N THR A 104 25.93 6.37 14.65
CA THR A 104 26.12 7.83 14.53
C THR A 104 24.81 8.60 14.42
N LEU A 105 23.69 7.91 14.19
CA LEU A 105 22.35 8.50 14.15
C LEU A 105 21.68 8.55 15.53
N GLU A 106 22.26 7.89 16.55
CA GLU A 106 21.72 7.89 17.90
C GLU A 106 22.05 9.20 18.63
N ASN A 107 21.12 9.69 19.44
CA ASN A 107 21.23 10.95 20.19
C ASN A 107 21.49 12.19 19.32
N VAL A 108 21.26 12.11 18.00
CA VAL A 108 21.34 13.24 17.07
C VAL A 108 19.94 13.79 16.80
N PHE A 109 19.83 15.12 16.69
CA PHE A 109 18.60 15.79 16.30
C PHE A 109 18.44 15.71 14.77
N LEU A 110 17.38 15.05 14.29
CA LEU A 110 17.13 14.78 12.88
C LEU A 110 15.88 15.52 12.42
N GLY A 111 15.97 16.27 11.32
CA GLY A 111 14.83 16.97 10.73
C GLY A 111 14.08 16.11 9.72
N ARG A 112 12.75 16.21 9.71
CA ARG A 112 11.86 15.59 8.72
C ARG A 112 12.26 15.98 7.29
N SER A 113 12.60 17.26 7.09
CA SER A 113 13.06 17.81 5.79
C SER A 113 14.41 17.27 5.31
N GLU A 114 15.12 16.48 6.12
CA GLU A 114 16.39 15.86 5.72
C GLU A 114 16.20 14.58 4.91
N ILE A 115 14.96 14.09 4.77
CA ILE A 115 14.64 13.04 3.79
C ILE A 115 14.88 13.59 2.39
N LYS A 116 15.80 12.96 1.67
CA LYS A 116 16.09 13.32 0.27
C LYS A 116 15.05 12.73 -0.66
N GLU A 117 14.82 13.43 -1.77
CA GLU A 117 14.06 12.92 -2.91
C GLU A 117 14.64 11.59 -3.38
N GLU A 118 13.75 10.62 -3.64
CA GLU A 118 14.11 9.30 -4.14
C GLU A 118 14.14 9.35 -5.66
N ASN A 119 15.28 8.98 -6.24
CA ASN A 119 15.50 8.93 -7.69
C ASN A 119 15.92 7.53 -8.17
N GLY A 120 15.85 6.53 -7.28
CA GLY A 120 16.05 5.14 -7.63
C GLY A 120 14.98 4.62 -8.58
N PHE A 121 15.34 3.63 -9.39
CA PHE A 121 14.48 3.04 -10.41
C PHE A 121 14.40 1.52 -10.24
N TRP A 122 13.36 0.92 -10.83
CA TRP A 122 13.20 -0.53 -10.86
C TRP A 122 14.13 -1.17 -11.89
N LYS A 123 14.78 -2.26 -11.51
CA LYS A 123 15.60 -3.10 -12.39
C LYS A 123 14.81 -4.34 -12.77
N LEU A 124 13.86 -4.16 -13.67
CA LEU A 124 13.00 -5.24 -14.12
C LEU A 124 13.71 -6.07 -15.18
N ASN A 125 13.62 -7.38 -15.05
CA ASN A 125 14.05 -8.30 -16.11
C ASN A 125 13.06 -8.28 -17.29
N ASP A 126 13.45 -8.90 -18.42
CA ASP A 126 12.61 -8.95 -19.63
C ASP A 126 11.22 -9.56 -19.40
N GLU A 127 11.06 -10.46 -18.41
CA GLU A 127 9.76 -11.03 -18.06
C GLU A 127 8.84 -9.98 -17.43
N LEU A 128 9.33 -9.29 -16.39
CA LEU A 128 8.58 -8.28 -15.66
C LEU A 128 8.34 -7.03 -16.51
N GLU A 129 9.30 -6.64 -17.34
CA GLU A 129 9.16 -5.48 -18.21
C GLU A 129 8.02 -5.66 -19.24
N LYS A 130 7.82 -6.89 -19.75
CA LYS A 130 6.69 -7.22 -20.63
C LYS A 130 5.34 -7.25 -19.90
N LYS A 131 5.35 -7.49 -18.59
CA LYS A 131 4.16 -7.52 -17.75
C LYS A 131 3.83 -6.14 -17.17
N LYS A 132 4.73 -5.17 -17.27
CA LYS A 132 4.57 -3.84 -16.68
C LYS A 132 3.37 -3.11 -17.27
N ILE A 133 2.48 -2.66 -16.39
CA ILE A 133 1.35 -1.79 -16.71
C ILE A 133 1.73 -0.34 -16.47
N SER A 134 2.34 -0.05 -15.32
CA SER A 134 2.73 1.30 -14.91
C SER A 134 3.86 1.25 -13.90
N GLU A 135 4.67 2.32 -13.88
CA GLU A 135 5.78 2.50 -12.96
C GLU A 135 5.78 3.95 -12.48
N GLY A 136 5.83 4.11 -11.16
CA GLY A 136 6.06 5.38 -10.48
C GLY A 136 7.18 5.23 -9.46
N GLY A 137 7.57 6.34 -8.83
CA GLY A 137 8.68 6.36 -7.88
C GLY A 137 8.50 5.43 -6.67
N GLU A 138 7.27 5.25 -6.21
CA GLU A 138 6.95 4.43 -5.03
C GLU A 138 6.04 3.22 -5.33
N ALA A 139 5.64 3.03 -6.59
CA ALA A 139 4.77 1.92 -6.95
C ALA A 139 5.09 1.33 -8.33
N LEU A 140 5.06 0.02 -8.41
CA LEU A 140 5.12 -0.74 -9.66
C LEU A 140 3.83 -1.51 -9.84
N ILE A 141 3.21 -1.41 -11.01
CA ILE A 141 2.02 -2.17 -11.36
C ILE A 141 2.35 -3.12 -12.50
N ILE A 142 2.14 -4.41 -12.29
CA ILE A 142 2.34 -5.45 -13.32
C ILE A 142 1.07 -6.27 -13.53
N LEU A 143 0.94 -6.85 -14.70
CA LEU A 143 -0.04 -7.87 -15.01
C LEU A 143 0.50 -9.24 -14.58
N GLU A 144 -0.24 -9.96 -13.75
CA GLU A 144 0.06 -11.36 -13.47
C GLU A 144 -1.08 -12.29 -13.86
N LYS A 145 -0.68 -13.50 -14.23
CA LYS A 145 -1.59 -14.56 -14.68
C LYS A 145 -1.46 -15.78 -13.78
N PHE A 146 -2.50 -16.03 -13.01
CA PHE A 146 -2.63 -17.19 -12.14
C PHE A 146 -3.52 -18.23 -12.83
N GLY A 147 -2.91 -19.07 -13.67
CA GLY A 147 -3.65 -20.03 -14.50
C GLY A 147 -4.51 -19.30 -15.54
N ASN A 148 -5.84 -19.39 -15.41
CA ASN A 148 -6.79 -18.68 -16.28
C ASN A 148 -7.23 -17.32 -15.72
N PHE A 149 -6.81 -16.98 -14.50
CA PHE A 149 -7.16 -15.74 -13.83
C PHE A 149 -6.07 -14.69 -14.07
N GLU A 150 -6.46 -13.52 -14.56
CA GLU A 150 -5.54 -12.38 -14.75
C GLU A 150 -5.86 -11.29 -13.73
N ALA A 151 -4.83 -10.75 -13.09
CA ALA A 151 -4.94 -9.71 -12.08
C ALA A 151 -3.84 -8.65 -12.26
N ALA A 152 -4.12 -7.44 -11.82
CA ALA A 152 -3.08 -6.42 -11.68
C ALA A 152 -2.44 -6.57 -10.29
N ILE A 153 -1.12 -6.54 -10.21
CA ILE A 153 -0.38 -6.54 -8.94
C ILE A 153 0.21 -5.17 -8.74
N ARG A 154 -0.18 -4.48 -7.68
CA ARG A 154 0.47 -3.25 -7.25
C ARG A 154 1.47 -3.55 -6.15
N ILE A 155 2.73 -3.25 -6.40
CA ILE A 155 3.80 -3.30 -5.41
C ILE A 155 4.01 -1.87 -4.93
N HIS A 156 3.74 -1.60 -3.65
CA HIS A 156 3.92 -0.28 -3.04
C HIS A 156 5.06 -0.36 -2.02
N ILE A 157 6.05 0.51 -2.17
CA ILE A 157 7.27 0.55 -1.35
C ILE A 157 7.23 1.73 -0.38
N PHE A 158 7.20 1.46 0.93
CA PHE A 158 7.26 2.52 1.95
C PHE A 158 8.67 2.70 2.52
N ASP A 159 9.46 1.63 2.53
CA ASP A 159 10.89 1.65 2.83
C ASP A 159 11.70 1.79 1.55
N ALA A 160 12.58 2.78 1.54
CA ALA A 160 13.40 3.07 0.36
C ALA A 160 14.38 1.95 0.03
N PHE A 161 14.74 1.11 1.00
CA PHE A 161 15.70 0.03 0.78
C PHE A 161 15.03 -1.27 0.37
N LEU A 162 13.70 -1.35 0.36
CA LEU A 162 12.97 -2.56 -0.05
C LEU A 162 13.35 -2.95 -1.48
N PHE A 163 13.81 -4.20 -1.63
CA PHE A 163 14.29 -4.80 -2.89
C PHE A 163 15.61 -4.23 -3.43
N THR A 164 16.38 -3.55 -2.59
CA THR A 164 17.76 -3.16 -2.92
C THR A 164 18.74 -4.28 -2.54
N SER A 165 19.96 -4.22 -3.06
CA SER A 165 21.05 -5.13 -2.66
C SER A 165 21.38 -5.10 -1.16
N LYS A 166 20.97 -4.06 -0.43
CA LYS A 166 21.19 -3.87 1.01
C LYS A 166 20.06 -4.44 1.89
N PHE A 167 18.91 -4.74 1.31
CA PHE A 167 17.74 -5.22 2.03
C PHE A 167 16.82 -6.00 1.08
N GLY A 168 17.16 -7.27 0.92
CA GLY A 168 16.50 -8.20 0.01
C GLY A 168 15.48 -9.11 0.69
N VAL A 169 14.92 -10.03 -0.11
CA VAL A 169 13.84 -10.96 0.28
C VAL A 169 14.17 -11.80 1.52
N ASN A 170 15.44 -12.15 1.71
CA ASN A 170 15.89 -12.97 2.84
C ASN A 170 15.80 -12.25 4.20
N GLU A 171 15.50 -10.95 4.23
CA GLU A 171 15.25 -10.17 5.44
C GLU A 171 13.77 -9.86 5.65
N LEU A 172 12.88 -10.44 4.82
CA LEU A 172 11.44 -10.16 4.85
C LEU A 172 10.62 -11.35 5.34
N LYS A 173 9.59 -11.03 6.12
CA LYS A 173 8.40 -11.86 6.34
C LYS A 173 7.18 -11.12 5.80
N TRP A 174 6.09 -11.83 5.57
CA TRP A 174 4.88 -11.21 5.05
C TRP A 174 3.61 -11.79 5.65
N LYS A 175 2.52 -11.03 5.52
CA LYS A 175 1.19 -11.39 5.99
C LYS A 175 0.16 -11.17 4.91
N THR A 176 -0.63 -12.19 4.63
CA THR A 176 -1.62 -12.19 3.54
C THR A 176 -3.03 -12.01 4.09
N HIS A 177 -3.71 -10.99 3.60
CA HIS A 177 -5.12 -10.71 3.85
C HIS A 177 -5.91 -10.95 2.57
N LEU A 178 -7.07 -11.58 2.69
CA LEU A 178 -7.97 -11.85 1.57
C LEU A 178 -9.21 -10.98 1.71
N ILE A 179 -9.78 -10.49 0.61
CA ILE A 179 -11.05 -9.76 0.65
C ILE A 179 -12.15 -10.56 1.33
N SER A 180 -12.12 -11.89 1.15
CA SER A 180 -13.11 -12.79 1.74
C SER A 180 -13.08 -12.83 3.27
N ASP A 181 -12.03 -12.32 3.92
CA ASP A 181 -11.94 -12.18 5.38
C ASP A 181 -12.83 -11.07 5.93
N PHE A 182 -13.28 -10.17 5.06
CA PHE A 182 -13.95 -8.94 5.44
C PHE A 182 -15.34 -8.86 4.85
N GLU A 183 -16.24 -8.21 5.59
CA GLU A 183 -17.56 -7.84 5.10
C GLU A 183 -17.51 -6.51 4.34
N LYS A 184 -18.61 -6.16 3.65
CA LYS A 184 -18.75 -4.85 3.03
C LYS A 184 -18.90 -3.77 4.10
N ALA A 185 -18.12 -2.70 3.98
CA ALA A 185 -18.31 -1.52 4.81
C ALA A 185 -19.60 -0.76 4.43
N GLU A 186 -20.38 -0.36 5.43
CA GLU A 186 -21.67 0.32 5.24
C GLU A 186 -21.77 1.69 5.93
N ASN A 187 -20.83 2.04 6.79
CA ASN A 187 -20.84 3.26 7.59
C ASN A 187 -19.40 3.70 7.93
N LYS A 188 -19.27 4.90 8.50
CA LYS A 188 -18.01 5.51 8.91
C LYS A 188 -17.81 5.56 10.44
N ASN A 189 -18.39 4.62 11.17
CA ASN A 189 -18.21 4.54 12.62
C ASN A 189 -16.75 4.24 12.95
N ARG A 190 -16.26 4.81 14.06
CA ARG A 190 -14.96 4.46 14.61
C ARG A 190 -15.07 3.15 15.39
N ASP A 191 -14.68 2.06 14.76
CA ASP A 191 -14.71 0.69 15.31
C ASP A 191 -13.64 -0.18 14.64
N ASP A 192 -13.38 -1.38 15.18
CA ASP A 192 -12.44 -2.36 14.60
C ASP A 192 -13.16 -3.48 13.84
N LYS A 193 -14.28 -3.17 13.20
CA LYS A 193 -14.99 -4.18 12.41
C LYS A 193 -14.14 -4.66 11.24
N ALA A 194 -14.16 -5.97 10.99
CA ALA A 194 -13.54 -6.59 9.82
C ALA A 194 -14.38 -6.29 8.56
N VAL A 195 -14.38 -5.03 8.13
CA VAL A 195 -15.08 -4.55 6.93
C VAL A 195 -14.13 -3.83 6.00
N VAL A 196 -14.40 -3.84 4.70
CA VAL A 196 -13.62 -3.11 3.69
C VAL A 196 -14.53 -2.49 2.63
N PRO A 197 -14.06 -1.48 1.86
CA PRO A 197 -14.83 -0.91 0.76
C PRO A 197 -15.14 -1.97 -0.31
N ILE A 198 -16.43 -2.21 -0.58
CA ILE A 198 -16.88 -3.11 -1.65
C ILE A 198 -18.02 -2.43 -2.43
N HIS A 199 -17.68 -1.93 -3.61
CA HIS A 199 -18.61 -1.23 -4.52
C HIS A 199 -18.32 -1.59 -5.98
N GLU A 200 -19.32 -1.53 -6.85
CA GLU A 200 -19.13 -1.82 -8.27
C GLU A 200 -18.19 -0.81 -8.95
N ASN A 201 -18.27 0.46 -8.55
CA ASN A 201 -17.43 1.55 -9.04
C ASN A 201 -16.09 1.72 -8.30
N ILE A 202 -15.64 0.70 -7.56
CA ILE A 202 -14.32 0.67 -6.94
C ILE A 202 -13.56 -0.54 -7.49
N VAL A 203 -12.29 -0.37 -7.83
CA VAL A 203 -11.41 -1.50 -8.15
C VAL A 203 -11.30 -2.41 -6.93
N LYS A 204 -11.62 -3.68 -7.13
CA LYS A 204 -11.60 -4.65 -6.04
C LYS A 204 -10.16 -5.07 -5.72
N ASN A 205 -9.77 -4.93 -4.46
CA ASN A 205 -8.55 -5.53 -3.93
C ASN A 205 -8.89 -6.96 -3.52
N PHE A 206 -8.45 -7.97 -4.27
CA PHE A 206 -8.73 -9.38 -3.96
C PHE A 206 -7.94 -9.88 -2.75
N ALA A 207 -6.69 -9.45 -2.66
CA ALA A 207 -5.78 -9.77 -1.57
C ALA A 207 -4.77 -8.65 -1.40
N ASN A 208 -4.22 -8.54 -0.19
CA ASN A 208 -3.11 -7.66 0.10
C ASN A 208 -2.08 -8.39 0.96
N VAL A 209 -0.81 -8.20 0.63
CA VAL A 209 0.31 -8.86 1.30
C VAL A 209 1.21 -7.79 1.90
N GLU A 210 1.15 -7.63 3.22
CA GLU A 210 2.00 -6.69 3.96
C GLU A 210 3.40 -7.26 4.16
N LEU A 211 4.44 -6.44 3.99
CA LEU A 211 5.85 -6.83 4.06
C LEU A 211 6.51 -6.23 5.32
N TYR A 212 7.18 -7.07 6.09
CA TYR A 212 7.83 -6.70 7.35
C TYR A 212 9.26 -7.24 7.40
N GLN A 213 10.07 -6.64 8.27
CA GLN A 213 11.41 -7.15 8.57
C GLN A 213 11.35 -8.45 9.42
N ILE A 214 12.28 -9.38 9.16
CA ILE A 214 12.47 -10.59 9.98
C ILE A 214 13.01 -10.19 11.36
N GLY A 215 12.12 -10.13 12.35
CA GLY A 215 12.41 -9.64 13.70
C GLY A 215 11.38 -8.64 14.21
N ASP A 216 10.52 -8.12 13.32
CA ASP A 216 9.34 -7.35 13.70
C ASP A 216 8.20 -8.28 14.12
N GLU A 217 8.33 -8.92 15.29
CA GLU A 217 7.37 -9.91 15.80
C GLU A 217 5.93 -9.39 15.89
N ASN A 218 5.78 -8.09 16.18
CA ASN A 218 4.50 -7.44 16.39
C ASN A 218 3.94 -6.75 15.14
N GLU A 219 4.65 -6.80 14.00
CA GLU A 219 4.21 -6.18 12.74
C GLU A 219 4.01 -4.65 12.89
N GLU A 220 4.90 -4.01 13.65
CA GLU A 220 4.82 -2.58 14.03
C GLU A 220 5.13 -1.65 12.85
N ASP A 221 6.01 -2.07 11.92
CA ASP A 221 6.47 -1.23 10.80
C ASP A 221 6.32 -1.97 9.46
N CYS A 222 5.24 -1.68 8.75
CA CYS A 222 5.02 -2.21 7.40
C CYS A 222 5.93 -1.46 6.42
N LEU A 223 6.82 -2.20 5.76
CA LEU A 223 7.86 -1.64 4.89
C LEU A 223 7.38 -1.46 3.44
N GLY A 224 6.24 -2.06 3.12
CA GLY A 224 5.61 -2.04 1.81
C GLY A 224 4.53 -3.10 1.76
N TRP A 225 3.73 -3.09 0.70
CA TRP A 225 2.77 -4.16 0.49
C TRP A 225 2.59 -4.47 -1.00
N MET A 226 2.01 -5.63 -1.26
CA MET A 226 1.61 -6.06 -2.58
C MET A 226 0.12 -6.34 -2.63
N THR A 227 -0.61 -5.60 -3.44
CA THR A 227 -2.06 -5.73 -3.58
C THR A 227 -2.40 -6.43 -4.90
N ILE A 228 -3.17 -7.51 -4.82
CA ILE A 228 -3.72 -8.23 -5.97
C ILE A 228 -5.07 -7.61 -6.30
N LEU A 229 -5.17 -7.00 -7.47
CA LEU A 229 -6.27 -6.12 -7.89
C LEU A 229 -7.05 -6.71 -9.06
N GLU A 230 -8.32 -6.35 -9.14
CA GLU A 230 -9.14 -6.50 -10.34
C GLU A 230 -8.48 -5.82 -11.53
N LYS A 231 -8.16 -6.61 -12.56
CA LYS A 231 -7.64 -6.10 -13.83
C LYS A 231 -8.78 -5.41 -14.58
N CYS A 232 -8.60 -4.13 -14.88
CA CYS A 232 -9.51 -3.37 -15.74
C CYS A 232 -9.02 -3.35 -17.19
N ASP A 233 -9.95 -3.14 -18.13
CA ASP A 233 -9.68 -3.22 -19.57
C ASP A 233 -9.06 -1.92 -20.11
N ARG A 234 -9.53 -0.78 -19.60
CA ARG A 234 -9.24 0.54 -20.19
C ARG A 234 -9.05 1.61 -19.11
N ASN A 235 -8.35 2.68 -19.48
CA ASN A 235 -8.16 3.88 -18.65
C ASN A 235 -8.93 5.06 -19.25
N ILE A 236 -9.70 5.78 -18.43
CA ILE A 236 -10.58 6.85 -18.93
C ILE A 236 -9.80 7.99 -19.57
N ARG A 237 -8.60 8.33 -19.07
CA ARG A 237 -7.76 9.36 -19.69
C ARG A 237 -7.41 9.00 -21.14
N THR A 238 -7.07 7.74 -21.40
CA THR A 238 -6.71 7.27 -22.74
C THR A 238 -7.91 7.31 -23.67
N GLU A 239 -9.07 6.86 -23.20
CA GLU A 239 -10.30 6.86 -24.01
C GLU A 239 -10.77 8.27 -24.36
N LEU A 240 -10.71 9.20 -23.41
CA LEU A 240 -11.00 10.61 -23.67
C LEU A 240 -10.01 11.23 -24.67
N LYS A 241 -8.71 10.92 -24.56
CA LYS A 241 -7.69 11.39 -25.51
C LYS A 241 -7.89 10.84 -26.93
N ASN A 242 -8.40 9.62 -27.03
CA ASN A 242 -8.70 8.98 -28.31
C ASN A 242 -10.05 9.40 -28.89
N GLU A 243 -10.80 10.26 -28.18
CA GLU A 243 -12.16 10.68 -28.53
C GLU A 243 -13.11 9.48 -28.75
N SER A 244 -12.85 8.36 -28.07
CA SER A 244 -13.62 7.12 -28.23
C SER A 244 -14.95 7.11 -27.49
N LEU A 245 -15.16 8.08 -26.59
CA LEU A 245 -16.34 8.17 -25.73
C LEU A 245 -17.31 9.24 -26.21
N ASP A 246 -18.56 8.86 -26.43
CA ASP A 246 -19.65 9.79 -26.75
C ASP A 246 -20.18 10.54 -25.52
N LEU A 247 -21.17 11.42 -25.72
CA LEU A 247 -21.72 12.24 -24.64
C LEU A 247 -22.47 11.40 -23.59
N GLU A 248 -23.20 10.36 -23.99
CA GLU A 248 -23.98 9.54 -23.06
C GLU A 248 -23.06 8.63 -22.23
N GLU A 249 -22.01 8.10 -22.84
CA GLU A 249 -20.95 7.36 -22.13
C GLU A 249 -20.25 8.25 -21.10
N ARG A 250 -19.92 9.51 -21.46
CA ARG A 250 -19.31 10.47 -20.53
C ARG A 250 -20.24 10.82 -19.37
N LYS A 251 -21.55 10.99 -19.62
CA LYS A 251 -22.53 11.20 -18.56
C LYS A 251 -22.62 10.00 -17.62
N LYS A 252 -22.64 8.78 -18.19
CA LYS A 252 -22.63 7.54 -17.42
C LYS A 252 -21.40 7.46 -16.51
N ILE A 253 -20.21 7.72 -17.06
CA ILE A 253 -18.96 7.78 -16.29
C ILE A 253 -19.07 8.77 -15.13
N ALA A 254 -19.60 9.97 -15.37
CA ALA A 254 -19.74 10.98 -14.33
C ALA A 254 -20.66 10.52 -13.18
N ILE A 255 -21.78 9.88 -13.51
CA ILE A 255 -22.73 9.31 -12.53
C ILE A 255 -22.06 8.19 -11.72
N GLU A 256 -21.41 7.25 -12.38
CA GLU A 256 -20.74 6.11 -11.72
C GLU A 256 -19.58 6.55 -10.80
N LEU A 257 -18.86 7.62 -11.18
CA LEU A 257 -17.84 8.22 -10.32
C LEU A 257 -18.45 8.90 -9.08
N ASP A 258 -19.55 9.63 -9.26
CA ASP A 258 -20.27 10.28 -8.16
C ASP A 258 -20.78 9.24 -7.15
N GLU A 259 -21.40 8.16 -7.63
CA GLU A 259 -21.85 7.02 -6.81
C GLU A 259 -20.68 6.36 -6.05
N GLY A 260 -19.55 6.15 -6.72
CA GLY A 260 -18.35 5.60 -6.11
C GLY A 260 -17.77 6.49 -5.01
N PHE A 261 -17.66 7.80 -5.25
CA PHE A 261 -17.16 8.76 -4.25
C PHE A 261 -18.13 8.95 -3.07
N ASP A 262 -19.44 8.96 -3.34
CA ASP A 262 -20.47 9.00 -2.30
C ASP A 262 -20.40 7.78 -1.40
N TYR A 263 -20.22 6.59 -1.99
CA TYR A 263 -19.98 5.38 -1.21
C TYR A 263 -18.70 5.46 -0.37
N LEU A 264 -17.56 5.89 -0.93
CA LEU A 264 -16.30 6.05 -0.19
C LEU A 264 -16.48 7.00 1.00
N ASN A 265 -17.11 8.15 0.80
CA ASN A 265 -17.40 9.11 1.87
C ASN A 265 -18.32 8.52 2.95
N LYS A 266 -19.33 7.74 2.56
CA LYS A 266 -20.24 7.04 3.47
C LYS A 266 -19.50 6.06 4.40
N VAL A 267 -18.47 5.38 3.88
CA VAL A 267 -17.65 4.43 4.66
C VAL A 267 -16.45 5.08 5.34
N GLY A 268 -16.24 6.38 5.17
CA GLY A 268 -15.25 7.16 5.91
C GLY A 268 -13.93 7.38 5.17
N ILE A 269 -13.87 7.12 3.86
CA ILE A 269 -12.71 7.36 3.01
C ILE A 269 -12.96 8.60 2.15
N SER A 270 -12.07 9.58 2.26
CA SER A 270 -12.04 10.74 1.36
C SER A 270 -10.87 10.61 0.39
N HIS A 271 -11.17 10.41 -0.89
CA HIS A 271 -10.15 10.24 -1.93
C HIS A 271 -9.66 11.60 -2.43
N HIS A 272 -8.35 11.87 -2.31
CA HIS A 272 -7.76 13.17 -2.63
C HIS A 272 -7.05 13.22 -3.99
N ASP A 273 -6.73 12.07 -4.59
CA ASP A 273 -6.09 12.02 -5.92
C ASP A 273 -7.10 11.73 -7.04
N ARG A 274 -8.07 12.64 -7.24
CA ARG A 274 -9.18 12.49 -8.20
C ARG A 274 -8.78 12.91 -9.62
N LYS A 275 -7.81 12.20 -10.21
CA LYS A 275 -7.32 12.41 -11.58
C LYS A 275 -7.80 11.31 -12.53
N LEU A 276 -7.88 11.62 -13.83
CA LEU A 276 -8.39 10.69 -14.85
C LEU A 276 -7.58 9.40 -14.97
N GLU A 277 -6.30 9.44 -14.60
CA GLU A 277 -5.42 8.27 -14.54
C GLU A 277 -5.90 7.24 -13.52
N ASN A 278 -6.60 7.66 -12.47
CA ASN A 278 -7.09 6.81 -11.38
C ASN A 278 -8.53 6.32 -11.62
N PHE A 279 -9.06 6.53 -12.82
CA PHE A 279 -10.37 6.03 -13.23
C PHE A 279 -10.22 5.03 -14.38
N LEU A 280 -10.62 3.79 -14.10
CA LEU A 280 -10.52 2.67 -15.01
C LEU A 280 -11.90 2.23 -15.48
N MET A 281 -11.95 1.37 -16.50
CA MET A 281 -13.18 0.74 -16.97
C MET A 281 -13.04 -0.77 -17.06
N LEU A 282 -14.05 -1.49 -16.61
CA LEU A 282 -14.17 -2.94 -16.75
C LEU A 282 -15.59 -3.28 -17.20
N GLY A 283 -15.73 -3.95 -18.35
CA GLY A 283 -17.05 -4.38 -18.83
C GLY A 283 -18.07 -3.23 -18.98
N GLY A 284 -17.60 -2.02 -19.26
CA GLY A 284 -18.44 -0.83 -19.39
C GLY A 284 -18.84 -0.15 -18.07
N VAL A 285 -18.29 -0.59 -16.93
CA VAL A 285 -18.46 0.03 -15.61
C VAL A 285 -17.20 0.81 -15.24
N THR A 286 -17.36 2.04 -14.81
CA THR A 286 -16.28 2.91 -14.31
C THR A 286 -15.87 2.50 -12.90
N LYS A 287 -14.56 2.43 -12.65
CA LYS A 287 -13.97 2.04 -11.38
C LYS A 287 -12.92 3.04 -10.89
N ILE A 288 -13.01 3.45 -9.65
CA ILE A 288 -12.03 4.27 -8.93
C ILE A 288 -10.92 3.37 -8.40
N CYS A 289 -9.66 3.76 -8.62
CA CYS A 289 -8.49 3.09 -8.09
C CYS A 289 -7.51 4.08 -7.44
N ASP A 290 -6.40 3.55 -6.94
CA ASP A 290 -5.29 4.29 -6.32
C ASP A 290 -5.63 5.08 -5.04
N PHE A 291 -5.73 4.33 -3.93
CA PHE A 291 -5.94 4.87 -2.59
C PHE A 291 -4.64 5.36 -1.92
N GLY A 292 -3.59 5.69 -2.69
CA GLY A 292 -2.31 6.16 -2.13
C GLY A 292 -2.38 7.53 -1.43
N LEU A 293 -3.42 8.32 -1.70
CA LEU A 293 -3.65 9.62 -1.07
C LEU A 293 -5.12 9.74 -0.64
N VAL A 294 -5.41 9.28 0.57
CA VAL A 294 -6.75 9.29 1.16
C VAL A 294 -6.72 9.82 2.59
N GLU A 295 -7.84 10.35 3.04
CA GLU A 295 -8.13 10.56 4.46
C GLU A 295 -9.10 9.47 4.92
N GLU A 296 -8.70 8.71 5.95
CA GLU A 296 -9.47 7.62 6.55
C GLU A 296 -9.97 8.07 7.94
N LYS A 297 -11.29 8.06 8.16
CA LYS A 297 -11.92 8.68 9.35
C LYS A 297 -12.34 7.71 10.44
N THR A 298 -12.27 6.41 10.16
CA THR A 298 -12.81 5.35 11.00
C THR A 298 -11.78 4.73 11.93
N GLY A 299 -10.48 4.84 11.63
CA GLY A 299 -9.41 4.18 12.35
C GLY A 299 -9.39 2.66 12.14
N ARG A 300 -10.12 2.13 11.16
CA ARG A 300 -10.26 0.69 10.94
C ARG A 300 -8.97 0.08 10.43
N ARG A 301 -8.41 -0.85 11.20
CA ARG A 301 -7.24 -1.62 10.77
C ARG A 301 -7.50 -2.43 9.48
N SER A 302 -8.73 -2.87 9.24
CA SER A 302 -9.09 -3.67 8.06
C SER A 302 -8.89 -2.94 6.73
N TYR A 303 -9.03 -1.61 6.71
CA TYR A 303 -8.80 -0.82 5.49
C TYR A 303 -7.32 -0.88 5.09
N ARG A 304 -6.43 -0.60 6.04
CA ARG A 304 -4.98 -0.76 5.88
C ARG A 304 -4.60 -2.20 5.50
N GLN A 305 -5.18 -3.19 6.17
CA GLN A 305 -4.92 -4.61 5.88
C GLN A 305 -5.22 -4.98 4.43
N MET A 306 -6.21 -4.34 3.81
CA MET A 306 -6.56 -4.54 2.41
C MET A 306 -5.97 -3.48 1.46
N GLY A 307 -5.04 -2.65 1.91
CA GLY A 307 -4.30 -1.72 1.05
C GLY A 307 -5.08 -0.46 0.66
N TYR A 308 -5.99 0.00 1.52
CA TYR A 308 -6.69 1.28 1.43
C TYR A 308 -6.05 2.33 2.33
#